data_AF-A0A952N5K9-F1
#
_entry.id   AF-A0A952N5K9-F1
#
_cell.length_a   1.000
_cell.length_b   1.000
_cell.length_c   1.000
_cell.angle_alpha   90.00
_cell.angle_beta   90.00
_cell.angle_gamma   90.00
#
_symmetry.space_group_name_H-M   'P 1'
#
loop_
_entity.id
_entity.type
_entity.pdbx_description
1 polymer ?
#
loop_
_entity_poly.entity_id
_entity_poly.type
_entity_poly.pdbx_seq_one_letter_code
_entity_poly.pdbx_strand_id
1 'polypeptide(L)'
;MKFLLLFLLLLTPVLGQASSMEDEITTAHLNAKKGIQYGLKNLKDKRAKFDHKLIDKSKLISIVKVSKEINGVKVEATGYYLSTEVSIVIYRSYLDLVKDGYIKDASDYPIENLEELTN
;
A
#
# COMPACT_ATOMS: atom_id res chain seq x y z
N MET A 1 3.61 47.06 -33.02
CA MET A 1 3.58 46.89 -31.55
C MET A 1 2.47 45.97 -31.02
N LYS A 2 1.72 45.24 -31.86
CA LYS A 2 0.69 44.26 -31.40
C LYS A 2 1.22 42.85 -31.12
N PHE A 3 2.34 42.46 -31.73
CA PHE A 3 2.94 41.12 -31.54
C PHE A 3 3.74 40.96 -30.24
N LEU A 4 4.21 42.07 -29.63
CA LEU A 4 5.00 42.02 -28.39
C LEU A 4 4.13 41.67 -27.16
N LEU A 5 2.85 42.06 -27.17
CA LEU A 5 1.88 41.74 -26.13
C LEU A 5 1.50 40.25 -26.12
N LEU A 6 1.53 39.58 -27.28
CA LEU A 6 1.19 38.16 -27.40
C LEU A 6 2.29 37.26 -26.80
N PHE A 7 3.56 37.69 -26.87
CA PHE A 7 4.69 36.95 -26.32
C PHE A 7 4.76 37.06 -24.79
N LEU A 8 4.29 38.17 -24.23
CA LEU A 8 4.27 38.40 -22.78
C LEU A 8 3.19 37.55 -22.07
N LEU A 9 2.12 37.18 -22.77
CA LEU A 9 1.05 36.33 -22.22
C LEU A 9 1.43 34.84 -22.15
N LEU A 10 2.46 34.42 -22.90
CA LEU A 10 3.01 33.06 -22.92
C LEU A 10 4.08 32.82 -21.85
N LEU A 11 4.47 33.87 -21.12
CA LEU A 11 5.49 33.82 -20.06
C LEU A 11 4.89 33.68 -18.66
N THR A 12 3.65 33.20 -18.53
CA THR A 12 3.19 32.77 -17.20
C THR A 12 4.04 31.56 -16.81
N PRO A 13 4.88 31.66 -15.76
CA PRO A 13 5.49 30.47 -15.23
C PRO A 13 4.33 29.58 -14.79
N VAL A 14 4.25 28.37 -15.35
CA VAL A 14 3.48 27.29 -14.75
C VAL A 14 4.13 27.09 -13.39
N LEU A 15 3.63 27.82 -12.39
CA LEU A 15 3.99 27.65 -10.99
C LEU A 15 3.54 26.23 -10.67
N GLY A 16 4.45 25.27 -10.81
CA GLY A 16 4.27 23.96 -10.22
C GLY A 16 4.06 24.22 -8.74
N GLN A 17 2.83 24.02 -8.27
CA GLN A 17 2.54 24.12 -6.85
C GLN A 17 3.53 23.20 -6.14
N ALA A 18 4.37 23.78 -5.28
CA ALA A 18 5.14 22.98 -4.33
C ALA A 18 4.10 22.17 -3.55
N SER A 19 4.23 20.84 -3.55
CA SER A 19 3.35 19.99 -2.77
C SER A 19 3.43 20.42 -1.33
N SER A 20 2.28 20.65 -0.69
CA SER A 20 2.30 20.87 0.75
C SER A 20 2.76 19.58 1.44
N MET A 21 3.30 19.70 2.64
CA MET A 21 3.65 18.53 3.45
C MET A 21 2.46 17.57 3.58
N GLU A 22 1.23 18.10 3.67
CA GLU A 22 -0.01 17.32 3.76
C GLU A 22 -0.29 16.53 2.48
N ASP A 23 -0.06 17.12 1.30
CA ASP A 23 -0.24 16.43 0.02
C ASP A 23 0.78 15.29 -0.15
N GLU A 24 2.02 15.51 0.34
CA GLU A 24 3.06 14.49 0.32
C GLU A 24 2.72 13.31 1.23
N ILE A 25 2.30 13.59 2.46
CA ILE A 25 1.85 12.58 3.43
C ILE A 25 0.65 11.82 2.87
N THR A 26 -0.34 12.53 2.33
CA THR A 26 -1.52 11.93 1.71
C THR A 26 -1.14 11.00 0.56
N THR A 27 -0.21 11.41 -0.30
CA THR A 27 0.24 10.60 -1.44
C THR A 27 1.03 9.38 -0.99
N ALA A 28 1.95 9.53 -0.02
CA ALA A 28 2.68 8.43 0.58
C ALA A 28 1.73 7.42 1.25
N HIS A 29 0.71 7.91 1.97
CA HIS A 29 -0.32 7.08 2.59
C HIS A 29 -1.15 6.31 1.54
N LEU A 30 -1.55 6.95 0.43
CA LEU A 30 -2.21 6.26 -0.68
C LEU A 30 -1.34 5.17 -1.29
N ASN A 31 -0.03 5.39 -1.40
CA ASN A 31 0.90 4.38 -1.89
C ASN A 31 1.08 3.22 -0.89
N ALA A 32 1.13 3.50 0.42
CA ALA A 32 1.15 2.47 1.46
C ALA A 32 -0.12 1.60 1.39
N LYS A 33 -1.29 2.21 1.19
CA LYS A 33 -2.57 1.48 0.99
C LYS A 33 -2.52 0.56 -0.23
N LYS A 34 -1.91 0.97 -1.34
CA LYS A 34 -1.69 0.09 -2.51
C LYS A 34 -0.81 -1.11 -2.13
N GLY A 35 0.23 -0.89 -1.33
CA GLY A 35 1.07 -1.93 -0.74
C GLY A 35 0.25 -2.95 0.07
N ILE A 36 -0.58 -2.48 1.00
CA ILE A 36 -1.48 -3.33 1.79
C ILE A 36 -2.39 -4.18 0.88
N GLN A 37 -3.04 -3.54 -0.10
CA GLN A 37 -3.94 -4.24 -1.02
C GLN A 37 -3.22 -5.29 -1.87
N TYR A 38 -2.01 -4.98 -2.32
CA TYR A 38 -1.17 -5.96 -3.00
C TYR A 38 -0.84 -7.13 -2.08
N GLY A 39 -0.41 -6.85 -0.84
CA GLY A 39 -0.10 -7.87 0.16
C GLY A 39 -1.26 -8.85 0.35
N LEU A 40 -2.47 -8.33 0.58
CA LEU A 40 -3.66 -9.16 0.80
C LEU A 40 -4.06 -9.97 -0.44
N LYS A 41 -4.00 -9.39 -1.65
CA LYS A 41 -4.38 -10.08 -2.90
C LYS A 41 -3.44 -11.24 -3.25
N ASN A 42 -2.17 -11.16 -2.85
CA ASN A 42 -1.16 -12.16 -3.15
C ASN A 42 -1.00 -13.23 -2.04
N LEU A 43 -1.92 -13.27 -1.07
CA LEU A 43 -1.95 -14.33 -0.04
C LEU A 43 -2.34 -15.72 -0.58
N LYS A 44 -2.91 -15.79 -1.80
CA LYS A 44 -3.54 -17.01 -2.35
C LYS A 44 -2.55 -18.14 -2.64
N ASP A 45 -1.29 -17.83 -2.93
CA ASP A 45 -0.28 -18.83 -3.23
C ASP A 45 0.52 -19.18 -1.96
N LYS A 46 0.22 -20.38 -1.46
CA LYS A 46 0.70 -20.95 -0.20
C LYS A 46 2.24 -20.90 -0.13
N ARG A 47 2.74 -20.43 1.03
CA ARG A 47 4.15 -20.18 1.41
C ARG A 47 4.60 -18.84 0.83
N ALA A 48 4.65 -17.77 1.59
CA ALA A 48 5.74 -17.54 2.52
C ALA A 48 5.57 -16.13 3.06
N LYS A 49 6.30 -15.82 4.13
CA LYS A 49 6.75 -14.45 4.32
C LYS A 49 7.26 -13.93 2.97
N PHE A 50 6.73 -12.81 2.49
CA PHE A 50 7.20 -12.20 1.26
C PHE A 50 7.40 -10.71 1.44
N ASP A 51 8.35 -10.19 0.68
CA ASP A 51 8.65 -8.77 0.57
C ASP A 51 8.57 -8.41 -0.92
N HIS A 52 7.88 -7.32 -1.24
CA HIS A 52 7.78 -6.83 -2.60
C HIS A 52 7.93 -5.32 -2.66
N LYS A 53 8.63 -4.85 -3.71
CA LYS A 53 8.78 -3.44 -4.03
C LYS A 53 7.83 -3.10 -5.17
N LEU A 54 6.86 -2.23 -4.91
CA LEU A 54 5.99 -1.65 -5.92
C LEU A 54 6.69 -0.45 -6.56
N ILE A 55 6.96 -0.55 -7.86
CA ILE A 55 7.56 0.51 -8.68
C ILE A 55 6.51 0.97 -9.68
N ASP A 56 6.29 2.29 -9.75
CA ASP A 56 5.45 2.92 -10.77
C ASP A 56 6.18 4.13 -11.37
N LYS A 57 6.11 4.29 -12.69
CA LYS A 57 6.79 5.38 -13.43
C LYS A 57 8.27 5.55 -13.03
N SER A 58 8.99 4.43 -12.93
CA SER A 58 10.40 4.37 -12.52
C SER A 58 10.69 4.93 -11.11
N LYS A 59 9.69 4.98 -10.23
CA LYS A 59 9.83 5.38 -8.83
C LYS A 59 9.38 4.26 -7.91
N LEU A 60 10.12 4.04 -6.82
CA LEU A 60 9.64 3.21 -5.72
C LEU A 60 8.44 3.91 -5.09
N ILE A 61 7.26 3.30 -5.16
CA ILE A 61 6.04 3.84 -4.55
C ILE A 61 5.71 3.15 -3.24
N SER A 62 6.02 1.86 -3.08
CA SER A 62 5.78 1.17 -1.81
C SER A 62 6.67 -0.06 -1.64
N ILE A 63 6.99 -0.39 -0.40
CA ILE A 63 7.54 -1.68 0.02
C ILE A 63 6.47 -2.36 0.87
N VAL A 64 6.13 -3.61 0.56
CA VAL A 64 5.18 -4.41 1.32
C VAL A 64 5.85 -5.67 1.84
N LYS A 65 5.65 -5.96 3.13
CA LYS A 65 6.09 -7.18 3.80
C LYS A 65 4.87 -7.87 4.39
N VAL A 66 4.72 -9.15 4.09
CA VAL A 66 3.69 -10.00 4.68
C VAL A 66 4.38 -11.05 5.54
N SER A 67 3.96 -11.18 6.80
CA SER A 67 4.38 -12.26 7.68
C SER A 67 3.20 -13.08 8.17
N LYS A 68 3.43 -14.40 8.29
CA LYS A 68 2.53 -15.29 8.99
C LYS A 68 2.74 -15.12 10.49
N GLU A 69 1.63 -14.99 11.20
CA GLU A 69 1.56 -15.04 12.65
C GLU A 69 0.65 -16.22 13.04
N ILE A 70 0.61 -16.53 14.33
CA ILE A 70 -0.41 -17.45 14.86
C ILE A 70 -1.79 -16.79 14.64
N ASN A 71 -2.78 -17.56 14.19
CA ASN A 71 -4.16 -17.11 13.93
C ASN A 71 -4.35 -16.06 12.83
N GLY A 72 -3.30 -15.61 12.15
CA GLY A 72 -3.46 -14.64 11.08
C GLY A 72 -2.18 -14.22 10.37
N VAL A 73 -2.23 -13.05 9.75
CA VAL A 73 -1.11 -12.44 9.04
C VAL A 73 -0.91 -11.00 9.50
N LYS A 74 0.33 -10.57 9.51
CA LYS A 74 0.72 -9.17 9.61
C LYS A 74 1.12 -8.68 8.22
N VAL A 75 0.57 -7.54 7.80
CA VAL A 75 0.92 -6.88 6.55
C VAL A 75 1.45 -5.50 6.88
N GLU A 76 2.70 -5.25 6.53
CA GLU A 76 3.38 -3.97 6.69
C GLU A 76 3.59 -3.38 5.31
N ALA A 77 3.15 -2.15 5.08
CA ALA A 77 3.43 -1.44 3.84
C ALA A 77 3.94 -0.04 4.15
N THR A 78 5.13 0.27 3.64
CA THR A 78 5.67 1.64 3.63
C THR A 78 5.43 2.21 2.25
N GLY A 79 4.74 3.35 2.17
CA GLY A 79 4.51 4.12 0.95
C GLY A 79 5.42 5.33 0.90
N TYR A 80 5.88 5.67 -0.31
CA TYR A 80 6.86 6.71 -0.56
C TYR A 80 6.30 7.79 -1.50
N TYR A 81 6.63 9.03 -1.21
CA TYR A 81 6.45 10.16 -2.13
C TYR A 81 7.46 11.27 -1.81
N LEU A 82 8.29 11.64 -2.78
CA LEU A 82 9.39 12.61 -2.59
C LEU A 82 10.28 12.22 -1.39
N SER A 83 10.41 13.08 -0.38
CA SER A 83 11.14 12.83 0.87
C SER A 83 10.25 12.29 2.00
N THR A 84 8.99 11.98 1.70
CA THR A 84 7.99 11.55 2.69
C THR A 84 7.76 10.04 2.60
N GLU A 85 7.76 9.38 3.75
CA GLU A 85 7.38 7.98 3.91
C GLU A 85 6.26 7.81 4.95
N VAL A 86 5.33 6.91 4.68
CA VAL A 86 4.24 6.54 5.59
C VAL A 86 4.18 5.04 5.69
N SER A 87 4.22 4.51 6.91
CA SER A 87 4.11 3.06 7.17
C SER A 87 2.75 2.72 7.76
N ILE A 88 2.07 1.75 7.14
CA ILE A 88 0.82 1.16 7.62
C ILE A 88 1.12 -0.28 8.02
N VAL A 89 0.69 -0.67 9.21
CA VAL A 89 0.72 -2.06 9.68
C VAL A 89 -0.70 -2.50 9.98
N ILE A 90 -1.13 -3.62 9.39
CA ILE A 90 -2.40 -4.26 9.71
C ILE A 90 -2.19 -5.70 10.13
N TYR A 91 -3.11 -6.19 10.96
CA TYR A 91 -3.21 -7.59 11.37
C TYR A 91 -4.56 -8.11 10.93
N ARG A 92 -4.60 -9.31 10.34
CA ARG A 92 -5.83 -9.93 9.86
C ARG A 92 -5.87 -11.39 10.28
N SER A 93 -6.98 -11.81 10.90
CA SER A 93 -7.19 -13.21 11.25
C SER A 93 -7.39 -14.06 9.99
N TYR A 94 -7.06 -15.35 10.03
CA TYR A 94 -7.33 -16.23 8.90
C TYR A 94 -8.84 -16.34 8.59
N LEU A 95 -9.70 -16.27 9.61
CA LEU A 95 -11.16 -16.26 9.45
C LEU A 95 -11.62 -15.02 8.67
N ASP A 96 -11.13 -13.84 9.02
CA ASP A 96 -11.48 -12.61 8.28
C ASP A 96 -10.92 -12.63 6.86
N LEU A 97 -9.75 -13.23 6.64
CA LEU A 97 -9.17 -13.37 5.30
C LEU A 97 -9.98 -14.32 4.42
N VAL A 98 -10.56 -15.39 4.98
CA VAL A 98 -11.52 -16.27 4.28
C VAL A 98 -12.81 -15.49 3.97
N LYS A 99 -13.37 -14.81 4.97
CA LYS A 99 -14.60 -14.00 4.84
C LYS A 99 -14.48 -12.93 3.75
N ASP A 100 -13.32 -12.28 3.68
CA ASP A 100 -13.04 -11.25 2.67
C ASP A 100 -12.60 -11.81 1.30
N GLY A 101 -12.47 -13.13 1.16
CA GLY A 101 -12.13 -13.79 -0.10
C GLY A 101 -10.64 -13.67 -0.51
N TYR A 102 -9.77 -13.33 0.43
CA TYR A 102 -8.32 -13.27 0.21
C TYR A 102 -7.67 -14.65 0.22
N ILE A 103 -8.20 -15.60 0.99
CA ILE A 103 -7.76 -17.01 1.00
C ILE A 103 -8.97 -17.95 0.90
N LYS A 104 -8.75 -19.20 0.46
CA LYS A 104 -9.83 -20.18 0.24
C LYS A 104 -10.31 -20.87 1.51
N ASP A 105 -9.37 -21.23 2.38
CA ASP A 105 -9.62 -21.96 3.61
C ASP A 105 -8.57 -21.57 4.67
N ALA A 106 -8.97 -21.59 5.94
CA ALA A 106 -8.15 -21.34 7.10
C ALA A 106 -7.44 -22.62 7.60
N SER A 107 -7.90 -23.82 7.20
CA SER A 107 -7.36 -25.12 7.63
C SER A 107 -5.87 -25.34 7.32
N ASP A 108 -5.34 -24.65 6.30
CA ASP A 108 -3.94 -24.73 5.88
C ASP A 108 -2.98 -23.89 6.75
N TYR A 109 -3.47 -23.24 7.81
CA TYR A 109 -2.73 -22.25 8.58
C TYR A 109 -2.62 -22.60 10.06
N PRO A 110 -1.53 -22.16 10.74
CA PRO A 110 -1.37 -22.39 12.17
C PRO A 110 -2.40 -21.58 12.94
N ILE A 111 -3.48 -22.26 13.35
CA ILE A 111 -4.54 -21.72 14.20
C ILE A 111 -4.45 -22.40 15.56
N GLU A 112 -4.28 -21.61 16.60
CA GLU A 112 -4.39 -22.05 17.99
C GLU A 112 -5.87 -22.05 18.39
N ASN A 113 -6.34 -23.15 19.02
CA ASN A 113 -7.71 -23.34 19.50
C ASN A 113 -8.82 -23.16 18.44
N LEU A 114 -8.75 -23.89 17.32
CA LEU A 114 -9.81 -23.93 16.29
C LEU A 114 -11.23 -24.13 16.85
N GLU A 115 -11.37 -24.90 17.95
CA GLU A 115 -12.66 -25.23 18.58
C GLU A 115 -13.29 -24.06 19.36
N GLU A 116 -12.50 -23.08 19.83
CA GLU A 116 -13.00 -21.92 20.57
C GLU A 116 -13.49 -20.79 19.65
N LEU A 117 -13.06 -20.79 18.37
CA LEU A 117 -13.39 -19.74 17.39
C LEU A 117 -14.64 -20.06 16.55
N THR A 118 -15.18 -21.27 16.66
CA THR A 118 -16.37 -21.75 15.91
C THR A 118 -17.63 -21.87 16.76
N ASN A 119 -17.56 -21.55 18.07
CA ASN A 119 -18.69 -21.46 18.99
C ASN A 119 -19.10 -20.00 19.23
#